data_AF-A0A8T2REY3-F1
#
_entry.id   AF-A0A8T2REY3-F1
#
_cell.length_a   1.000
_cell.length_b   1.000
_cell.length_c   1.000
_cell.angle_alpha   90.00
_cell.angle_beta   90.00
_cell.angle_gamma   90.00
#
_symmetry.space_group_name_H-M   'P 1'
#
loop_
_entity.id
_entity.type
_entity.pdbx_description
1 polymer ?
#
loop_
_entity_poly.entity_id
_entity_poly.type
_entity_poly.pdbx_seq_one_letter_code
_entity_poly.pdbx_strand_id
1 'polypeptide(L)'
;MVGDKVLVSGIDWVDGRGMIEEVFDRETEVLDPPVANVDQLIVLAALDRPRPEPFSLSRFLVEAESTRIPFTVVFNKVDLVSSEDVSDWESRLTSWGYKPLFCSATLKLGTDSLVELLANKTSAIIGLSGVGKSSMINALCDETGAKLWNSNSKVEPDVVEETAVESWDSIFEEQAVGEVSERTGRGKHTTRHVSLLKLPSAGYLADTPGFNQPNLAKVTARILPFLFPEIRSKLDEGTCAFADCLHIGEPDCVVGGDWERYGHYIQFLEEVKKREELEIKTYGTKKKIGMRYKVGASGMKQAEPLLNLKKHRRVSRNKERQNLAEVFAEEVQAASEEE
;
A
#
# COMPACT_ATOMS: atom_id res chain seq x y z
N MET A 1 5.50 6.26 10.46
CA MET A 1 4.97 4.96 9.99
C MET A 1 6.10 3.95 10.08
N VAL A 2 5.79 2.68 10.32
CA VAL A 2 6.82 1.64 10.31
C VAL A 2 7.46 1.59 8.91
N GLY A 3 8.79 1.60 8.84
CA GLY A 3 9.54 1.71 7.58
C GLY A 3 9.94 3.14 7.18
N ASP A 4 9.53 4.17 7.91
CA ASP A 4 10.02 5.53 7.66
C ASP A 4 11.54 5.59 7.92
N LYS A 5 12.28 6.18 6.97
CA LYS A 5 13.69 6.56 7.15
C LYS A 5 13.70 7.83 8.00
N VAL A 6 14.46 7.84 9.09
CA VAL A 6 14.47 8.97 10.05
C VAL A 6 15.89 9.36 10.44
N LEU A 7 16.09 10.66 10.71
CA LEU A 7 17.28 11.18 11.38
C LEU A 7 17.04 11.18 12.88
N VAL A 8 17.95 10.56 13.63
CA VAL A 8 17.87 10.47 15.11
C VAL A 8 19.00 11.30 15.73
N SER A 9 18.65 12.14 16.69
CA SER A 9 19.59 12.94 17.48
C SER A 9 19.26 12.86 18.97
N GLY A 10 20.09 13.48 19.82
CA GLY A 10 19.89 13.46 21.28
C GLY A 10 19.84 12.06 21.87
N ILE A 11 20.74 11.17 21.42
CA ILE A 11 20.74 9.75 21.82
C ILE A 11 21.24 9.64 23.26
N ASP A 12 20.38 9.15 24.13
CA ASP A 12 20.71 8.67 25.46
C ASP A 12 20.95 7.17 25.40
N TRP A 13 22.23 6.78 25.42
CA TRP A 13 22.66 5.39 25.35
C TRP A 13 22.38 4.61 26.63
N VAL A 14 22.22 5.28 27.77
CA VAL A 14 21.97 4.62 29.06
C VAL A 14 20.53 4.13 29.12
N ASP A 15 19.60 4.98 28.70
CA ASP A 15 18.16 4.64 28.68
C ASP A 15 17.71 4.03 27.34
N GLY A 16 18.59 3.97 26.33
CA GLY A 16 18.28 3.46 25.00
C GLY A 16 17.25 4.32 24.26
N ARG A 17 17.30 5.64 24.44
CA ARG A 17 16.32 6.59 23.89
C ARG A 17 16.99 7.55 22.91
N GLY A 18 16.23 8.02 21.94
CA GLY A 18 16.67 9.06 21.00
C GLY A 18 15.48 9.89 20.54
N MET A 19 15.77 11.08 20.03
CA MET A 19 14.78 11.98 19.46
C MET A 19 14.78 11.87 17.94
N ILE A 20 13.61 11.67 17.34
CA ILE A 20 13.45 11.76 15.88
C ILE A 20 13.45 13.25 15.52
N GLU A 21 14.47 13.67 14.77
CA GLU A 21 14.66 15.07 14.34
C GLU A 21 13.94 15.31 13.01
N GLU A 22 14.08 14.37 12.08
CA GLU A 22 13.52 14.48 10.75
C GLU A 22 12.99 13.12 10.26
N VAL A 23 11.91 13.16 9.48
CA VAL A 23 11.36 12.00 8.76
C VAL A 23 11.50 12.29 7.27
N PHE A 24 12.26 11.45 6.56
CA PHE A 24 12.50 11.65 5.13
C PHE A 24 11.27 11.32 4.28
N ASP A 25 11.24 11.85 3.06
CA ASP A 25 10.17 11.58 2.09
C ASP A 25 10.03 10.08 1.81
N ARG A 26 8.78 9.64 1.65
CA ARG A 26 8.45 8.24 1.37
C ARG A 26 8.50 7.97 -0.12
N GLU A 27 9.14 6.88 -0.50
CA GLU A 27 9.11 6.38 -1.88
C GLU A 27 7.82 5.60 -2.15
N THR A 28 7.38 4.81 -1.18
CA THR A 28 6.14 4.01 -1.25
C THR A 28 5.39 4.01 0.09
N GLU A 29 4.08 3.77 0.05
CA GLU A 29 3.26 3.60 1.24
C GLU A 29 2.10 2.61 1.02
N VAL A 30 1.93 1.71 1.99
CA VAL A 30 0.75 0.88 2.19
C VAL A 30 0.00 1.47 3.38
N LEU A 31 -1.31 1.69 3.26
CA LEU A 31 -2.10 2.28 4.36
C LEU A 31 -2.74 1.24 5.26
N ASP A 32 -3.08 0.07 4.70
CA ASP A 32 -3.75 -1.00 5.43
C ASP A 32 -3.06 -2.34 5.14
N PRO A 33 -2.08 -2.73 5.97
CA PRO A 33 -1.63 -2.03 7.17
C PRO A 33 -0.64 -0.89 6.86
N PRO A 34 -0.43 0.06 7.79
CA PRO A 34 0.43 1.20 7.58
C PRO A 34 1.91 0.82 7.56
N VAL A 35 2.51 0.74 6.37
CA VAL A 35 3.94 0.51 6.14
C VAL A 35 4.48 1.46 5.08
N ALA A 36 5.64 2.08 5.32
CA ALA A 36 6.32 2.97 4.38
C ALA A 36 7.57 2.30 3.79
N ASN A 37 8.02 2.80 2.63
CA ASN A 37 9.26 2.40 1.97
C ASN A 37 9.37 0.87 1.77
N VAL A 38 8.25 0.29 1.33
CA VAL A 38 8.16 -1.11 0.94
C VAL A 38 8.55 -1.24 -0.54
N ASP A 39 9.55 -2.07 -0.82
CA ASP A 39 10.06 -2.34 -2.17
C ASP A 39 9.21 -3.37 -2.89
N GLN A 40 8.62 -4.32 -2.16
CA GLN A 40 7.76 -5.36 -2.73
C GLN A 40 6.68 -5.87 -1.77
N LEU A 41 5.56 -6.34 -2.32
CA LEU A 41 4.50 -7.01 -1.56
C LEU A 41 4.48 -8.52 -1.82
N ILE A 42 4.16 -9.29 -0.80
CA ILE A 42 3.94 -10.73 -0.89
C ILE A 42 2.46 -11.00 -0.59
N VAL A 43 1.69 -11.32 -1.63
CA VAL A 43 0.27 -11.69 -1.49
C VAL A 43 0.20 -13.17 -1.12
N LEU A 44 0.04 -13.46 0.17
CA LEU A 44 0.00 -14.82 0.71
C LEU A 44 -1.44 -15.36 0.73
N ALA A 45 -1.67 -16.47 0.02
CA ALA A 45 -2.88 -17.27 0.05
C ALA A 45 -2.54 -18.68 0.54
N ALA A 46 -3.51 -19.45 1.04
CA ALA A 46 -3.33 -20.87 1.36
C ALA A 46 -4.17 -21.73 0.41
N LEU A 47 -3.63 -22.85 -0.05
CA LEU A 47 -4.35 -23.79 -0.92
C LEU A 47 -5.41 -24.60 -0.16
N ASP A 48 -5.20 -24.81 1.14
CA ASP A 48 -6.18 -25.40 2.04
C ASP A 48 -6.28 -24.62 3.37
N ARG A 49 -7.45 -24.70 4.02
CA ARG A 49 -7.72 -24.14 5.36
C ARG A 49 -7.20 -22.70 5.59
N PRO A 50 -7.83 -21.65 5.03
CA PRO A 50 -8.97 -21.70 4.10
C PRO A 50 -8.50 -21.84 2.64
N ARG A 51 -9.26 -22.61 1.85
CA ARG A 51 -9.08 -22.69 0.40
C ARG A 51 -9.28 -21.30 -0.23
N PRO A 52 -8.48 -20.90 -1.23
CA PRO A 52 -8.59 -19.57 -1.80
C PRO A 52 -9.87 -19.49 -2.62
N GLU A 53 -10.73 -18.54 -2.28
CA GLU A 53 -11.88 -18.21 -3.11
C GLU A 53 -11.44 -17.21 -4.21
N PRO A 54 -11.74 -17.48 -5.50
CA PRO A 54 -11.32 -16.64 -6.62
C PRO A 54 -11.73 -15.17 -6.48
N PHE A 55 -12.94 -14.88 -6.00
CA PHE A 55 -13.42 -13.52 -5.77
C PHE A 55 -12.59 -12.80 -4.70
N SER A 56 -12.40 -13.45 -3.54
CA SER A 56 -11.60 -12.90 -2.44
C SER A 56 -10.13 -12.69 -2.85
N LEU A 57 -9.52 -13.64 -3.57
CA LEU A 57 -8.15 -13.49 -4.09
C LEU A 57 -8.06 -12.36 -5.11
N SER A 58 -9.01 -12.26 -6.04
CA SER A 58 -9.07 -11.18 -7.04
C SER A 58 -9.05 -9.81 -6.37
N ARG A 59 -9.72 -9.67 -5.23
CA ARG A 59 -9.76 -8.42 -4.46
C ARG A 59 -8.39 -8.04 -3.89
N PHE A 60 -7.62 -9.01 -3.37
CA PHE A 60 -6.25 -8.78 -2.92
C PHE A 60 -5.33 -8.38 -4.08
N LEU A 61 -5.50 -9.00 -5.24
CA LEU A 61 -4.71 -8.66 -6.43
C LEU A 61 -4.99 -7.24 -6.91
N VAL A 62 -6.26 -6.84 -6.95
CA VAL A 62 -6.66 -5.46 -7.28
C VAL A 62 -6.10 -4.46 -6.26
N GLU A 63 -6.14 -4.78 -4.98
CA GLU A 63 -5.55 -3.92 -3.94
C GLU A 63 -4.04 -3.80 -4.13
N ALA A 64 -3.33 -4.91 -4.32
CA ALA A 64 -1.88 -4.93 -4.53
C ALA A 64 -1.49 -4.12 -5.78
N GLU A 65 -2.17 -4.32 -6.91
CA GLU A 65 -1.98 -3.55 -8.14
C GLU A 65 -2.23 -2.05 -7.92
N SER A 66 -3.21 -1.68 -7.09
CA SER A 66 -3.53 -0.28 -6.80
C SER A 66 -2.41 0.46 -6.06
N THR A 67 -1.56 -0.26 -5.32
CA THR A 67 -0.41 0.31 -4.62
C THR A 67 0.73 0.71 -5.56
N ARG A 68 0.78 0.12 -6.78
CA ARG A 68 1.90 0.21 -7.73
C ARG A 68 3.24 -0.30 -7.20
N ILE A 69 3.23 -0.99 -6.07
CA ILE A 69 4.40 -1.67 -5.52
C ILE A 69 4.48 -3.05 -6.21
N PRO A 70 5.65 -3.46 -6.75
CA PRO A 70 5.83 -4.79 -7.30
C PRO A 70 5.40 -5.86 -6.30
N PHE A 71 4.66 -6.88 -6.74
CA PHE A 71 4.21 -7.92 -5.83
C PHE A 71 4.31 -9.32 -6.44
N THR A 72 4.38 -10.32 -5.57
CA THR A 72 4.37 -11.74 -5.94
C THR A 72 3.29 -12.46 -5.15
N VAL A 73 2.56 -13.34 -5.83
CA VAL A 73 1.55 -14.19 -5.21
C VAL A 73 2.22 -15.46 -4.70
N VAL A 74 2.02 -15.78 -3.43
CA VAL A 74 2.58 -16.98 -2.80
C VAL A 74 1.43 -17.82 -2.26
N PHE A 75 1.37 -19.08 -2.70
CA PHE A 75 0.45 -20.08 -2.18
C PHE A 75 1.15 -20.95 -1.14
N ASN A 76 0.68 -20.89 0.10
CA ASN A 76 1.12 -21.71 1.20
C ASN A 76 0.29 -23.00 1.32
N LYS A 77 0.77 -23.94 2.13
CA LYS A 77 0.11 -25.21 2.48
C LYS A 77 -0.08 -26.15 1.30
N VAL A 78 0.89 -26.18 0.40
CA VAL A 78 0.92 -27.11 -0.74
C VAL A 78 0.94 -28.58 -0.29
N ASP A 79 1.39 -28.84 0.94
CA ASP A 79 1.43 -30.16 1.58
C ASP A 79 0.04 -30.75 1.87
N LEU A 80 -1.02 -29.93 1.85
CA LEU A 80 -2.38 -30.37 2.16
C LEU A 80 -3.23 -30.68 0.90
N VAL A 81 -2.69 -30.46 -0.30
CA VAL A 81 -3.43 -30.59 -1.56
C VAL A 81 -2.72 -31.51 -2.53
N SER A 82 -3.46 -31.99 -3.54
CA SER A 82 -2.88 -32.82 -4.59
C SER A 82 -2.00 -31.99 -5.53
N SER A 83 -1.07 -32.64 -6.24
CA SER A 83 -0.30 -32.00 -7.30
C SER A 83 -1.16 -31.48 -8.46
N GLU A 84 -2.33 -32.08 -8.67
CA GLU A 84 -3.31 -31.62 -9.67
C GLU A 84 -3.89 -30.26 -9.27
N ASP A 85 -4.31 -30.12 -8.00
CA ASP A 85 -4.81 -28.83 -7.47
C ASP A 85 -3.77 -27.70 -7.58
N VAL A 86 -2.48 -28.02 -7.36
CA VAL A 86 -1.39 -27.04 -7.51
C VAL A 86 -1.28 -26.60 -8.96
N SER A 87 -1.25 -27.55 -9.91
CA SER A 87 -1.18 -27.26 -11.35
C SER A 87 -2.39 -26.47 -11.85
N ASP A 88 -3.58 -26.76 -11.33
CA ASP A 88 -4.80 -26.04 -11.67
C ASP A 88 -4.72 -24.57 -11.25
N TRP A 89 -4.26 -24.30 -10.02
CA TRP A 89 -4.05 -22.93 -9.55
C TRP A 89 -2.91 -22.23 -10.27
N GLU A 90 -1.83 -22.94 -10.62
CA GLU A 90 -0.73 -22.38 -11.40
C GLU A 90 -1.20 -21.92 -12.78
N SER A 91 -1.91 -22.78 -13.50
CA SER A 91 -2.50 -22.47 -14.81
C SER A 91 -3.48 -21.30 -14.73
N ARG A 92 -4.33 -21.30 -13.70
CA ARG A 92 -5.31 -20.23 -13.46
C ARG A 92 -4.66 -18.87 -13.20
N LEU A 93 -3.65 -18.79 -12.34
CA LEU A 93 -2.96 -17.52 -12.07
C LEU A 93 -2.14 -17.06 -13.27
N THR A 94 -1.55 -18.00 -14.01
CA THR A 94 -0.84 -17.69 -15.25
C THR A 94 -1.77 -17.10 -16.30
N SER A 95 -2.99 -17.65 -16.46
CA SER A 95 -4.00 -17.08 -17.37
C SER A 95 -4.50 -15.70 -16.93
N TRP A 96 -4.47 -15.42 -15.62
CA TRP A 96 -4.74 -14.08 -15.07
C TRP A 96 -3.58 -13.10 -15.24
N GLY A 97 -2.40 -13.55 -15.71
CA GLY A 97 -1.21 -12.73 -15.91
C GLY A 97 -0.27 -12.65 -14.70
N TYR A 98 -0.39 -13.55 -13.74
CA TYR A 98 0.47 -13.60 -12.55
C TYR A 98 1.36 -14.85 -12.55
N LYS A 99 2.56 -14.72 -11.98
CA LYS A 99 3.47 -15.84 -11.74
C LYS A 99 3.43 -16.21 -10.25
N PRO A 100 2.71 -17.27 -9.85
CA PRO A 100 2.64 -17.68 -8.45
C PRO A 100 3.91 -18.43 -8.02
N LEU A 101 4.22 -18.37 -6.72
CA LEU A 101 5.14 -19.28 -6.04
C LEU A 101 4.35 -20.20 -5.12
N PHE A 102 4.82 -21.44 -4.98
CA PHE A 102 4.17 -22.48 -4.19
C PHE A 102 5.10 -22.92 -3.07
N CYS A 103 4.63 -22.81 -1.82
CA CYS A 103 5.42 -23.05 -0.63
C CYS A 103 4.66 -23.89 0.40
N SER A 104 5.41 -24.58 1.27
CA SER A 104 4.89 -25.14 2.53
C SER A 104 5.75 -24.62 3.67
N ALA A 105 5.18 -23.78 4.52
CA ALA A 105 5.86 -23.33 5.74
C ALA A 105 6.15 -24.50 6.70
N THR A 106 5.32 -25.54 6.71
CA THR A 106 5.47 -26.71 7.59
C THR A 106 6.56 -27.64 7.12
N LEU A 107 6.62 -27.92 5.82
CA LEU A 107 7.63 -28.81 5.23
C LEU A 107 8.89 -28.06 4.75
N LYS A 108 8.93 -26.73 4.89
CA LYS A 108 10.00 -25.87 4.35
C LYS A 108 10.25 -26.12 2.86
N LEU A 109 9.16 -26.30 2.10
CA LEU A 109 9.22 -26.49 0.65
C LEU A 109 9.04 -25.14 -0.04
N GLY A 110 9.90 -24.83 -1.02
CA GLY A 110 9.81 -23.62 -1.83
C GLY A 110 10.13 -22.32 -1.09
N THR A 111 10.63 -22.41 0.14
CA THR A 111 11.03 -21.29 0.98
C THR A 111 12.35 -20.68 0.51
N ASP A 112 13.29 -21.48 -0.03
CA ASP A 112 14.53 -20.99 -0.66
C ASP A 112 14.27 -19.93 -1.74
N SER A 113 13.35 -20.23 -2.68
CA SER A 113 12.95 -19.30 -3.74
C SER A 113 12.32 -18.01 -3.18
N LEU A 114 11.63 -18.11 -2.04
CA LEU A 114 11.06 -16.95 -1.35
C LEU A 114 12.17 -16.13 -0.67
N VAL A 115 13.15 -16.76 -0.04
CA VAL A 115 14.32 -16.08 0.54
C VAL A 115 15.10 -15.32 -0.54
N GLU A 116 15.33 -15.94 -1.70
CA GLU A 116 15.97 -15.28 -2.85
C GLU A 116 15.16 -14.07 -3.34
N LEU A 117 13.83 -14.18 -3.38
CA LEU A 117 12.94 -13.07 -3.77
C LEU A 117 13.03 -11.90 -2.79
N LEU A 118 13.17 -12.20 -1.49
CA LEU A 118 13.26 -11.24 -0.39
C LEU A 118 14.64 -10.56 -0.29
N ALA A 119 15.70 -11.18 -0.82
CA ALA A 119 17.07 -10.69 -0.83
C ALA A 119 17.20 -9.17 -1.05
N ASN A 120 17.81 -8.48 -0.07
CA ASN A 120 18.12 -7.05 -0.08
C ASN A 120 16.93 -6.09 -0.28
N LYS A 121 15.70 -6.50 0.06
CA LYS A 121 14.49 -5.67 -0.10
C LYS A 121 13.71 -5.53 1.19
N THR A 122 12.96 -4.45 1.31
CA THR A 122 11.91 -4.28 2.32
C THR A 122 10.61 -4.83 1.76
N SER A 123 10.12 -5.92 2.34
CA SER A 123 8.97 -6.66 1.84
C SER A 123 7.84 -6.62 2.85
N ALA A 124 6.59 -6.49 2.39
CA ALA A 124 5.43 -6.63 3.27
C ALA A 124 4.56 -7.81 2.83
N ILE A 125 4.26 -8.71 3.77
CA ILE A 125 3.30 -9.79 3.50
C ILE A 125 1.90 -9.21 3.60
N ILE A 126 0.96 -9.64 2.77
CA ILE A 126 -0.47 -9.33 2.90
C ILE A 126 -1.28 -10.59 2.61
N GLY A 127 -2.43 -10.76 3.25
CA GLY A 127 -3.29 -11.92 3.00
C GLY A 127 -4.29 -12.19 4.10
N LEU A 128 -5.24 -13.08 3.80
CA LEU A 128 -6.31 -13.47 4.71
C LEU A 128 -5.79 -13.98 6.06
N SER A 129 -6.61 -13.85 7.10
CA SER A 129 -6.32 -14.52 8.37
C SER A 129 -6.36 -16.06 8.20
N GLY A 130 -5.41 -16.77 8.80
CA GLY A 130 -5.34 -18.24 8.75
C GLY A 130 -4.55 -18.85 7.58
N VAL A 131 -4.10 -18.05 6.61
CA VAL A 131 -3.27 -18.55 5.48
C VAL A 131 -1.86 -18.98 5.87
N GLY A 132 -1.44 -18.67 7.11
CA GLY A 132 -0.13 -19.04 7.65
C GLY A 132 0.95 -17.96 7.50
N LYS A 133 0.59 -16.67 7.57
CA LYS A 133 1.56 -15.56 7.57
C LYS A 133 2.62 -15.72 8.68
N SER A 134 2.19 -15.89 9.93
CA SER A 134 3.11 -16.09 11.06
C SER A 134 3.93 -17.38 10.92
N SER A 135 3.33 -18.46 10.44
CA SER A 135 4.06 -19.70 10.17
C SER A 135 5.12 -19.51 9.09
N MET A 136 4.83 -18.74 8.03
CA MET A 136 5.79 -18.42 6.98
C MET A 136 6.91 -17.52 7.50
N ILE A 137 6.57 -16.51 8.31
CA ILE A 137 7.56 -15.64 8.95
C ILE A 137 8.51 -16.47 9.82
N ASN A 138 7.99 -17.37 10.65
CA ASN A 138 8.83 -18.23 11.49
C ASN A 138 9.72 -19.17 10.65
N ALA A 139 9.17 -19.78 9.60
CA ALA A 139 9.95 -20.63 8.71
C ALA A 139 11.10 -19.87 8.02
N LEU A 140 10.83 -18.64 7.56
CA LEU A 140 11.84 -17.75 6.97
C LEU A 140 12.88 -17.32 8.01
N CYS A 141 12.47 -17.05 9.24
CA CYS A 141 13.39 -16.68 10.32
C CYS A 141 14.33 -17.84 10.67
N ASP A 142 13.81 -19.07 10.79
CA ASP A 142 14.63 -20.26 11.05
C ASP A 142 15.68 -20.49 9.96
N GLU A 143 15.28 -20.38 8.69
CA GLU A 143 16.17 -20.66 7.55
C GLU A 143 17.25 -19.59 7.37
N THR A 144 16.88 -18.33 7.58
CA THR A 144 17.81 -17.20 7.41
C THR A 144 18.61 -16.92 8.68
N GLY A 145 18.32 -17.60 9.79
CA GLY A 145 18.84 -17.28 11.12
C GLY A 145 18.37 -15.91 11.65
N ALA A 146 17.25 -15.40 11.12
CA ALA A 146 16.71 -14.11 11.52
C ALA A 146 16.15 -14.14 12.94
N LYS A 147 16.41 -13.07 13.70
CA LYS A 147 15.89 -12.90 15.06
C LYS A 147 14.93 -11.70 15.12
N LEU A 148 13.82 -11.87 15.84
CA LEU A 148 12.73 -10.89 15.99
C LEU A 148 13.15 -9.70 16.86
N TRP A 149 13.34 -8.50 16.31
CA TRP A 149 13.61 -7.31 17.15
C TRP A 149 12.48 -7.07 18.18
N ASN A 150 12.79 -7.14 19.48
CA ASN A 150 11.87 -6.87 20.58
C ASN A 150 12.26 -5.58 21.31
N SER A 151 11.30 -4.66 21.47
CA SER A 151 11.44 -3.39 22.18
C SER A 151 11.44 -3.49 23.72
N ASN A 152 11.19 -4.68 24.30
CA ASN A 152 11.04 -4.85 25.75
C ASN A 152 12.27 -5.40 26.47
N SER A 153 13.39 -5.59 25.78
CA SER A 153 14.62 -6.04 26.43
C SER A 153 15.48 -4.83 26.74
N LYS A 154 15.64 -4.52 28.03
CA LYS A 154 16.62 -3.53 28.50
C LYS A 154 18.01 -3.96 28.00
N VAL A 155 18.60 -3.14 27.15
CA VAL A 155 20.01 -3.26 26.77
C VAL A 155 20.83 -2.59 27.87
N GLU A 156 21.61 -3.34 28.63
CA GLU A 156 22.66 -2.74 29.47
C GLU A 156 23.82 -2.30 28.57
N PRO A 157 24.39 -1.10 28.79
CA PRO A 157 25.36 -0.53 27.87
C PRO A 157 26.75 -1.07 28.18
N ASP A 158 27.19 -2.10 27.45
CA ASP A 158 28.59 -2.54 27.53
C ASP A 158 29.46 -1.93 26.42
N VAL A 159 30.60 -1.47 26.92
CA VAL A 159 31.72 -0.75 26.32
C VAL A 159 32.14 -1.32 24.96
N VAL A 160 32.30 -0.42 23.99
CA VAL A 160 32.85 -0.73 22.66
C VAL A 160 34.36 -0.99 22.81
N GLU A 161 34.77 -2.25 22.81
CA GLU A 161 36.11 -2.66 22.38
C GLU A 161 36.01 -3.46 21.07
N GLU A 162 36.69 -2.92 20.06
CA GLU A 162 36.92 -3.55 18.76
C GLU A 162 37.75 -4.82 18.92
N THR A 163 37.11 -5.96 19.22
CA THR A 163 37.47 -7.34 18.80
C THR A 163 36.86 -8.37 19.76
N ALA A 164 35.54 -8.62 19.67
CA ALA A 164 34.94 -9.87 20.12
C ALA A 164 33.51 -9.97 19.55
N VAL A 165 33.36 -10.72 18.46
CA VAL A 165 32.06 -11.17 17.98
C VAL A 165 31.70 -12.40 18.79
N GLU A 166 31.22 -12.21 20.02
CA GLU A 166 30.62 -13.30 20.79
C GLU A 166 29.27 -12.87 21.37
N SER A 167 28.25 -13.62 20.93
CA SER A 167 26.96 -13.84 21.59
C SER A 167 26.04 -12.63 21.77
N TRP A 168 25.42 -12.21 20.67
CA TRP A 168 24.13 -11.51 20.66
C TRP A 168 22.96 -12.53 20.76
N ASP A 169 23.18 -13.65 21.45
CA ASP A 169 22.30 -14.82 21.39
C ASP A 169 21.17 -14.85 22.42
N SER A 170 21.20 -14.00 23.44
CA SER A 170 20.38 -14.17 24.65
C SER A 170 19.10 -13.33 24.74
N ILE A 171 18.62 -12.71 23.66
CA ILE A 171 17.51 -11.74 23.74
C ILE A 171 16.37 -12.03 22.76
N PHE A 172 15.81 -13.24 22.67
CA PHE A 172 14.67 -13.48 21.77
C PHE A 172 13.70 -14.54 22.29
N GLU A 173 12.40 -14.21 22.28
CA GLU A 173 11.28 -15.13 22.49
C GLU A 173 10.72 -15.51 21.11
N GLU A 174 10.59 -16.80 20.82
CA GLU A 174 9.88 -17.30 19.62
C GLU A 174 8.45 -16.72 19.60
N GLN A 175 7.94 -16.32 18.43
CA GLN A 175 6.51 -16.01 18.31
C GLN A 175 5.70 -17.28 18.65
N ALA A 176 5.07 -17.32 19.82
CA ALA A 176 4.28 -18.45 20.28
C ALA A 176 3.07 -18.69 19.36
N VAL A 177 3.19 -19.65 18.44
CA VAL A 177 2.08 -20.13 17.60
C VAL A 177 1.20 -21.06 18.44
N GLY A 178 0.27 -20.50 19.21
CA GLY A 178 -0.73 -21.29 19.93
C GLY A 178 -1.60 -22.17 19.00
N GLU A 179 -1.97 -23.35 19.48
CA GLU A 179 -2.75 -24.37 18.75
C GLU A 179 -4.07 -23.82 18.17
N VAL A 180 -4.43 -24.31 16.97
CA VAL A 180 -5.66 -23.96 16.26
C VAL A 180 -6.85 -24.60 16.99
N SER A 181 -7.79 -23.79 17.47
CA SER A 181 -9.03 -24.30 18.09
C SER A 181 -9.84 -25.16 17.11
N GLU A 182 -10.03 -26.44 17.45
CA GLU A 182 -10.78 -27.44 16.67
C GLU A 182 -12.23 -27.04 16.37
N ARG A 183 -12.79 -26.05 17.09
CA ARG A 183 -14.22 -25.71 17.01
C ARG A 183 -14.54 -24.60 16.00
N THR A 184 -13.56 -23.88 15.45
CA THR A 184 -13.81 -22.72 14.56
C THR A 184 -12.90 -22.61 13.35
N GLY A 185 -11.82 -23.40 13.23
CA GLY A 185 -10.92 -23.39 12.07
C GLY A 185 -10.23 -22.04 11.79
N ARG A 186 -10.30 -21.08 12.72
CA ARG A 186 -9.71 -19.73 12.60
C ARG A 186 -8.63 -19.58 13.66
N GLY A 187 -7.39 -19.40 13.22
CA GLY A 187 -6.23 -19.17 14.08
C GLY A 187 -6.38 -17.92 14.94
N LYS A 188 -6.07 -18.05 16.23
CA LYS A 188 -6.23 -17.03 17.28
C LYS A 188 -4.97 -16.16 17.42
N HIS A 189 -4.42 -15.68 16.31
CA HIS A 189 -3.27 -14.77 16.32
C HIS A 189 -3.54 -13.61 15.38
N THR A 190 -3.78 -12.44 15.96
CA THR A 190 -3.87 -11.16 15.24
C THR A 190 -2.62 -10.37 15.59
N THR A 191 -1.65 -10.28 14.68
CA THR A 191 -0.58 -9.29 14.81
C THR A 191 -1.27 -7.92 14.86
N ARG A 192 -1.27 -7.23 16.01
CA ARG A 192 -2.02 -5.96 16.19
C ARG A 192 -1.23 -4.75 15.75
N HIS A 193 0.09 -4.89 15.61
CA HIS A 193 1.02 -3.84 15.23
C HIS A 193 1.90 -4.35 14.10
N VAL A 194 2.22 -3.45 13.16
CA VAL A 194 3.22 -3.74 12.13
C VAL A 194 4.59 -3.71 12.78
N SER A 195 5.41 -4.72 12.52
CA SER A 195 6.81 -4.78 12.95
C SER A 195 7.70 -5.12 11.76
N LEU A 196 8.90 -4.54 11.68
CA LEU A 196 9.91 -4.92 10.69
C LEU A 196 10.88 -5.94 11.29
N LEU A 197 11.01 -7.07 10.62
CA LEU A 197 11.93 -8.14 10.95
C LEU A 197 13.12 -8.05 10.02
N LYS A 198 14.33 -8.04 10.56
CA LYS A 198 15.56 -8.06 9.75
C LYS A 198 15.89 -9.52 9.41
N LEU A 199 15.91 -9.86 8.13
CA LEU A 199 16.32 -11.16 7.64
C LEU A 199 17.82 -11.10 7.28
N PRO A 200 18.72 -11.89 7.91
CA PRO A 200 20.18 -11.78 7.76
C PRO A 200 20.70 -11.82 6.32
N SER A 201 19.99 -12.51 5.43
CA SER A 201 20.28 -12.62 3.99
C SER A 201 19.18 -12.05 3.08
N ALA A 202 18.07 -11.56 3.65
CA ALA A 202 16.82 -11.28 2.92
C ALA A 202 16.19 -9.90 3.20
N GLY A 203 16.96 -8.92 3.69
CA GLY A 203 16.48 -7.55 3.88
C GLY A 203 15.56 -7.38 5.08
N TYR A 204 14.40 -6.73 4.88
CA TYR A 204 13.42 -6.47 5.94
C TYR A 204 12.05 -7.05 5.58
N LEU A 205 11.34 -7.62 6.55
CA LEU A 205 10.01 -8.18 6.39
C LEU A 205 9.04 -7.51 7.35
N ALA A 206 8.01 -6.86 6.83
CA ALA A 206 6.92 -6.32 7.63
C ALA A 206 5.93 -7.43 7.99
N ASP A 207 5.81 -7.73 9.28
CA ASP A 207 4.72 -8.55 9.81
C ASP A 207 3.46 -7.70 9.85
N THR A 208 2.47 -8.11 9.07
CA THR A 208 1.22 -7.40 8.87
C THR A 208 0.06 -8.15 9.53
N PRO A 209 -0.88 -7.43 10.16
CA PRO A 209 -2.13 -8.04 10.59
C PRO A 209 -2.80 -8.76 9.41
N GLY A 210 -3.38 -9.92 9.69
CA GLY A 210 -4.32 -10.52 8.76
C GLY A 210 -5.64 -9.77 8.75
N PHE A 211 -6.04 -9.25 7.60
CA PHE A 211 -7.37 -8.68 7.40
C PHE A 211 -8.25 -9.64 6.60
N ASN A 212 -9.56 -9.59 6.83
CA ASN A 212 -10.50 -10.48 6.15
C ASN A 212 -10.71 -10.09 4.68
N GLN A 213 -10.77 -8.80 4.34
CA GLN A 213 -10.84 -8.33 2.96
C GLN A 213 -10.31 -6.88 2.90
N PRO A 214 -9.42 -6.53 1.94
CA PRO A 214 -8.96 -5.16 1.79
C PRO A 214 -10.13 -4.26 1.37
N ASN A 215 -10.15 -3.01 1.81
CA ASN A 215 -11.09 -2.02 1.28
C ASN A 215 -10.44 -1.35 0.06
N LEU A 216 -11.09 -1.43 -1.10
CA LEU A 216 -10.61 -0.85 -2.36
C LEU A 216 -10.65 0.70 -2.37
N ALA A 217 -10.36 1.35 -1.24
CA ALA A 217 -10.61 2.76 -0.97
C ALA A 217 -9.87 3.71 -1.93
N LYS A 218 -8.67 3.33 -2.39
CA LYS A 218 -7.89 4.09 -3.39
C LYS A 218 -8.30 3.81 -4.84
N VAL A 219 -9.15 2.80 -5.07
CA VAL A 219 -9.53 2.34 -6.41
C VAL A 219 -10.75 3.10 -6.90
N THR A 220 -10.60 3.87 -7.99
CA THR A 220 -11.71 4.56 -8.67
C THR A 220 -12.25 3.74 -9.83
N ALA A 221 -13.48 4.05 -10.25
CA ALA A 221 -14.12 3.36 -11.39
C ALA A 221 -13.29 3.49 -12.68
N ARG A 222 -12.50 4.56 -12.81
CA ARG A 222 -11.61 4.81 -13.96
C ARG A 222 -10.31 4.03 -13.91
N ILE A 223 -9.76 3.76 -12.73
CA ILE A 223 -8.48 3.04 -12.63
C ILE A 223 -8.66 1.53 -12.52
N LEU A 224 -9.80 1.06 -11.99
CA LEU A 224 -10.09 -0.35 -11.78
C LEU A 224 -9.82 -1.23 -13.03
N PRO A 225 -10.20 -0.84 -14.27
CA PRO A 225 -9.87 -1.64 -15.46
C PRO A 225 -8.38 -1.97 -15.58
N PHE A 226 -7.53 -0.99 -15.30
CA PHE A 226 -6.07 -1.11 -15.45
C PHE A 226 -5.43 -1.92 -14.34
N LEU A 227 -6.18 -2.33 -13.30
CA LEU A 227 -5.71 -3.21 -12.23
C LEU A 227 -5.95 -4.69 -12.57
N PHE A 228 -6.54 -5.01 -13.72
CA PHE A 228 -6.69 -6.36 -14.23
C PHE A 228 -5.73 -6.61 -15.39
N PRO A 229 -4.73 -7.50 -15.26
CA PRO A 229 -3.81 -7.82 -16.36
C PRO A 229 -4.52 -8.31 -17.62
N GLU A 230 -5.65 -9.02 -17.50
CA GLU A 230 -6.44 -9.50 -18.64
C GLU A 230 -7.02 -8.34 -19.46
N ILE A 231 -7.51 -7.31 -18.77
CA ILE A 231 -8.03 -6.11 -19.43
C ILE A 231 -6.88 -5.37 -20.11
N ARG A 232 -5.72 -5.22 -19.43
CA ARG A 232 -4.53 -4.60 -20.03
C ARG A 232 -4.08 -5.34 -21.29
N SER A 233 -3.98 -6.67 -21.23
CA SER A 233 -3.58 -7.51 -22.37
C SER A 233 -4.51 -7.32 -23.57
N LYS A 234 -5.82 -7.24 -23.36
CA LYS A 234 -6.78 -7.00 -24.46
C LYS A 234 -6.69 -5.57 -25.01
N LEU A 235 -6.38 -4.58 -24.17
CA LEU A 235 -6.17 -3.20 -24.61
C LEU A 235 -4.85 -3.01 -25.38
N ASP A 236 -3.87 -3.90 -25.18
CA ASP A 236 -2.65 -3.92 -25.98
C ASP A 236 -2.91 -4.42 -27.43
N GLU A 237 -3.95 -5.22 -27.62
CA GLU A 237 -4.38 -5.75 -28.93
C GLU A 237 -5.27 -4.77 -29.73
N GLY A 238 -5.85 -3.77 -29.08
CA GLY A 238 -6.71 -2.80 -29.74
C GLY A 238 -7.33 -1.76 -28.81
N THR A 239 -7.94 -0.73 -29.39
CA THR A 239 -8.55 0.38 -28.65
C THR A 239 -10.07 0.30 -28.68
N CYS A 240 -10.71 0.51 -27.53
CA CYS A 240 -12.16 0.70 -27.46
C CYS A 240 -12.60 1.94 -28.26
N ALA A 241 -13.83 1.91 -28.78
CA ALA A 241 -14.42 3.06 -29.48
C ALA A 241 -14.57 4.31 -28.59
N PHE A 242 -14.76 4.11 -27.28
CA PHE A 242 -14.93 5.19 -26.30
C PHE A 242 -13.69 5.31 -25.40
N ALA A 243 -13.22 6.54 -25.19
CA ALA A 243 -12.06 6.84 -24.34
C ALA A 243 -12.32 6.64 -22.84
N ASP A 244 -13.58 6.57 -22.43
CA ASP A 244 -14.05 6.34 -21.05
C ASP A 244 -14.83 5.03 -20.91
N CYS A 245 -14.61 4.08 -21.82
CA CYS A 245 -15.16 2.73 -21.75
C CYS A 245 -14.85 2.08 -20.39
N LEU A 246 -15.88 1.56 -19.73
CA LEU A 246 -15.79 0.81 -18.48
C LEU A 246 -15.92 -0.70 -18.72
N HIS A 247 -15.86 -1.13 -19.98
CA HIS A 247 -15.84 -2.53 -20.38
C HIS A 247 -16.98 -3.37 -19.80
N ILE A 248 -18.19 -2.80 -19.72
CA ILE A 248 -19.38 -3.46 -19.17
C ILE A 248 -20.38 -3.91 -20.25
N GLY A 249 -19.99 -3.84 -21.51
CA GLY A 249 -20.84 -4.19 -22.67
C GLY A 249 -21.13 -3.01 -23.59
N GLU A 250 -20.30 -1.96 -23.56
CA GLU A 250 -20.33 -0.88 -24.55
C GLU A 250 -20.12 -1.46 -25.97
N PRO A 251 -20.80 -0.89 -27.00
CA PRO A 251 -20.60 -1.34 -28.38
C PRO A 251 -19.14 -1.14 -28.79
N ASP A 252 -18.61 -2.11 -29.55
CA ASP A 252 -17.22 -2.14 -30.02
C ASP A 252 -16.16 -2.07 -28.90
N CYS A 253 -16.47 -2.66 -27.73
CA CYS A 253 -15.50 -2.85 -26.66
C CYS A 253 -14.57 -4.04 -26.95
N VAL A 254 -13.27 -3.78 -27.08
CA VAL A 254 -12.23 -4.79 -27.35
C VAL A 254 -12.05 -5.78 -26.19
N VAL A 255 -12.31 -5.35 -24.95
CA VAL A 255 -12.11 -6.18 -23.75
C VAL A 255 -13.16 -7.30 -23.67
N GLY A 256 -14.40 -7.01 -24.05
CA GLY A 256 -15.53 -7.95 -23.94
C GLY A 256 -15.75 -8.50 -22.52
N GLY A 257 -16.57 -9.55 -22.42
CA GLY A 257 -16.93 -10.19 -21.13
C GLY A 257 -16.54 -11.66 -20.99
N ASP A 258 -15.94 -12.27 -22.02
CA ASP A 258 -15.60 -13.70 -22.01
C ASP A 258 -14.21 -13.93 -21.41
N TRP A 259 -14.14 -13.88 -20.08
CA TRP A 259 -12.95 -14.22 -19.29
C TRP A 259 -13.35 -14.49 -17.85
N GLU A 260 -12.56 -15.33 -17.17
CA GLU A 260 -12.93 -15.97 -15.92
C GLU A 260 -13.29 -14.98 -14.79
N ARG A 261 -12.53 -13.89 -14.67
CA ARG A 261 -12.69 -12.87 -13.61
C ARG A 261 -13.64 -11.73 -13.99
N TYR A 262 -14.31 -11.76 -15.16
CA TYR A 262 -15.20 -10.68 -15.60
C TYR A 262 -16.33 -10.41 -14.58
N GLY A 263 -16.94 -11.47 -14.05
CA GLY A 263 -17.96 -11.33 -13.01
C GLY A 263 -17.47 -10.62 -11.75
N HIS A 264 -16.22 -10.89 -11.33
CA HIS A 264 -15.61 -10.21 -10.18
C HIS A 264 -15.34 -8.74 -10.49
N TYR A 265 -14.87 -8.44 -11.71
CA TYR A 265 -14.63 -7.08 -12.16
C TYR A 265 -15.90 -6.23 -12.10
N ILE A 266 -17.03 -6.75 -12.60
CA ILE A 266 -18.32 -6.05 -12.54
C ILE A 266 -18.73 -5.77 -11.09
N GLN A 267 -18.62 -6.76 -10.21
CA GLN A 267 -18.94 -6.60 -8.79
C GLN A 267 -18.08 -5.53 -8.11
N PHE A 268 -16.76 -5.52 -8.35
CA PHE A 268 -15.87 -4.48 -7.82
C PHE A 268 -16.19 -3.11 -8.41
N LEU A 269 -16.53 -3.03 -9.70
CA LEU A 269 -16.90 -1.78 -10.36
C LEU A 269 -18.18 -1.20 -9.76
N GLU A 270 -19.19 -2.03 -9.50
CA GLU A 270 -20.43 -1.63 -8.83
C GLU A 270 -20.18 -1.13 -7.41
N GLU A 271 -19.36 -1.84 -6.63
CA GLU A 271 -18.95 -1.43 -5.29
C GLU A 271 -18.26 -0.06 -5.30
N VAL A 272 -17.27 0.11 -6.17
CA VAL A 272 -16.51 1.36 -6.31
C VAL A 272 -17.42 2.51 -6.75
N LYS A 273 -18.28 2.31 -7.75
CA LYS A 273 -19.25 3.32 -8.21
C LYS A 273 -20.19 3.74 -7.08
N LYS A 274 -20.72 2.78 -6.32
CA LYS A 274 -21.61 3.06 -5.18
C LYS A 274 -20.89 3.87 -4.11
N ARG A 275 -19.63 3.56 -3.82
CA ARG A 275 -18.82 4.33 -2.87
C ARG A 275 -18.59 5.76 -3.38
N GLU A 276 -18.17 5.93 -4.63
CA GLU A 276 -17.95 7.25 -5.23
C GLU A 276 -19.25 8.09 -5.21
N GLU A 277 -20.40 7.47 -5.51
CA GLU A 277 -21.70 8.15 -5.46
C GLU A 277 -22.05 8.60 -4.03
N LEU A 278 -21.80 7.75 -3.03
CA LEU A 278 -21.98 8.10 -1.62
C LEU A 278 -21.04 9.24 -1.20
N GLU A 279 -19.77 9.20 -1.61
CA GLU A 279 -18.82 10.28 -1.35
C GLU A 279 -19.29 11.61 -1.95
N ILE A 280 -19.82 11.60 -3.18
CA ILE A 280 -20.39 12.78 -3.83
C ILE A 280 -21.63 13.29 -3.07
N LYS A 281 -22.49 12.40 -2.58
CA LYS A 281 -23.68 12.76 -1.78
C LYS A 281 -23.29 13.34 -0.41
N THR A 282 -22.33 12.73 0.27
CA THR A 282 -21.91 13.11 1.63
C THR A 282 -21.06 14.38 1.64
N TYR A 283 -20.12 14.52 0.70
CA TYR A 283 -19.19 15.66 0.66
C TYR A 283 -19.57 16.74 -0.36
N GLY A 284 -20.62 16.51 -1.16
CA GLY A 284 -21.04 17.38 -2.26
C GLY A 284 -20.11 17.29 -3.48
N THR A 285 -20.61 17.69 -4.65
CA THR A 285 -19.87 17.73 -5.93
C THR A 285 -18.63 18.64 -5.92
N LYS A 286 -18.43 19.43 -4.85
CA LYS A 286 -17.40 20.48 -4.72
C LYS A 286 -16.05 20.00 -4.16
N LYS A 287 -15.80 18.68 -4.09
CA LYS A 287 -14.48 18.12 -3.74
C LYS A 287 -13.60 17.77 -4.95
N LYS A 288 -14.07 18.02 -6.17
CA LYS A 288 -13.19 18.13 -7.34
C LYS A 288 -12.69 19.58 -7.44
N ILE A 289 -11.50 19.82 -6.87
CA ILE A 289 -10.58 20.94 -7.16
C ILE A 289 -11.05 22.35 -6.72
N GLY A 290 -10.44 22.87 -5.64
CA GLY A 290 -10.24 24.31 -5.37
C GLY A 290 -11.46 25.21 -5.09
N MET A 291 -11.99 25.22 -3.86
CA MET A 291 -12.95 26.25 -3.39
C MET A 291 -12.83 26.55 -1.88
N ARG A 292 -12.97 27.83 -1.48
CA ARG A 292 -13.05 28.30 -0.08
C ARG A 292 -14.51 28.54 0.33
N TYR A 293 -14.82 28.33 1.59
CA TYR A 293 -16.15 28.57 2.17
C TYR A 293 -16.11 29.78 3.11
N LYS A 294 -17.12 30.67 3.03
CA LYS A 294 -17.38 31.72 4.04
C LYS A 294 -18.71 31.42 4.73
N VAL A 295 -18.74 31.59 6.05
CA VAL A 295 -19.96 31.47 6.84
C VAL A 295 -20.60 32.86 6.92
N GLY A 296 -21.81 33.00 6.37
CA GLY A 296 -22.59 34.23 6.49
C GLY A 296 -23.23 34.36 7.87
N ALA A 297 -23.71 35.56 8.20
CA ALA A 297 -24.29 35.89 9.51
C ALA A 297 -25.54 35.05 9.90
N SER A 298 -26.13 34.31 8.95
CA SER A 298 -27.24 33.38 9.17
C SER A 298 -26.83 31.91 9.37
N GLY A 299 -25.52 31.62 9.48
CA GLY A 299 -25.00 30.26 9.65
C GLY A 299 -25.06 29.37 8.40
N MET A 300 -25.69 29.82 7.31
CA MET A 300 -25.65 29.13 6.03
C MET A 300 -24.27 29.27 5.37
N LYS A 301 -23.62 28.13 5.11
CA LYS A 301 -22.38 28.06 4.33
C LYS A 301 -22.70 28.36 2.87
N GLN A 302 -22.40 29.57 2.43
CA GLN A 302 -22.55 29.95 1.03
C GLN A 302 -21.23 29.69 0.31
N ALA A 303 -21.29 28.89 -0.74
CA ALA A 303 -20.12 28.45 -1.47
C ALA A 303 -19.92 29.33 -2.69
N GLU A 304 -18.98 30.26 -2.61
CA GLU A 304 -18.59 31.12 -3.73
C GLU A 304 -17.58 30.39 -4.63
N PRO A 305 -17.77 30.38 -5.96
CA PRO A 305 -16.75 29.87 -6.88
C PRO A 305 -15.50 30.75 -6.80
N LEU A 306 -14.31 30.12 -6.68
CA LEU A 306 -13.07 30.84 -6.89
C LEU A 306 -13.05 31.28 -8.36
N LEU A 307 -13.16 32.59 -8.58
CA LEU A 307 -12.91 33.21 -9.87
C LEU A 307 -11.58 32.67 -10.40
N ASN A 308 -11.61 32.01 -11.57
CA ASN A 308 -10.41 31.71 -12.33
C ASN A 308 -9.56 32.98 -12.38
N LEU A 309 -8.38 32.97 -11.78
CA LEU A 309 -7.35 33.98 -12.07
C LEU A 309 -6.88 33.70 -13.50
N LYS A 310 -7.70 34.06 -14.50
CA LYS A 310 -7.22 34.23 -15.86
C LYS A 310 -6.09 35.25 -15.82
N LYS A 311 -5.03 34.98 -16.60
CA LYS A 311 -3.79 35.75 -16.81
C LYS A 311 -3.96 37.25 -17.23
N HIS A 312 -5.15 37.82 -17.11
CA HIS A 312 -5.44 39.25 -17.26
C HIS A 312 -6.36 39.72 -16.13
N ARG A 313 -5.81 39.91 -14.93
CA ARG A 313 -6.48 40.77 -13.93
C ARG A 313 -6.26 42.21 -14.39
N ARG A 314 -7.29 42.84 -14.96
CA ARG A 314 -7.30 44.31 -15.10
C ARG A 314 -7.09 44.87 -13.69
N VAL A 315 -5.99 45.59 -13.51
CA VAL A 315 -5.71 46.29 -12.27
C VAL A 315 -6.88 47.26 -12.05
N SER A 316 -7.41 47.31 -10.82
CA SER A 316 -8.48 48.25 -10.50
C SER A 316 -8.05 49.65 -10.90
N ARG A 317 -8.92 50.44 -11.56
CA ARG A 317 -8.63 51.84 -11.92
C ARG A 317 -8.17 52.68 -10.72
N ASN A 318 -8.56 52.33 -9.50
CA ASN A 318 -8.03 52.96 -8.28
C ASN A 318 -6.59 52.59 -7.99
N LYS A 319 -6.20 51.34 -8.22
CA LYS A 319 -4.82 50.86 -8.05
C LYS A 319 -3.91 51.31 -9.20
N GLU A 320 -4.48 51.47 -10.40
CA GLU A 320 -3.83 52.08 -11.56
C GLU A 320 -3.61 53.59 -11.35
N ARG A 321 -4.59 54.31 -10.80
CA ARG A 321 -4.44 55.72 -10.41
C ARG A 321 -3.49 55.92 -9.23
N GLN A 322 -3.46 55.01 -8.25
CA GLN A 322 -2.49 55.06 -7.14
C GLN A 322 -1.07 54.84 -7.65
N ASN A 323 -0.84 53.82 -8.49
CA ASN A 323 0.48 53.60 -9.08
C ASN A 323 0.92 54.77 -9.98
N LEU A 324 0.02 55.35 -10.78
CA LEU A 324 0.34 56.54 -11.58
C LEU A 324 0.67 57.75 -10.70
N ALA A 325 -0.07 57.96 -9.60
CA ALA A 325 0.21 59.06 -8.68
C ALA A 325 1.53 58.86 -7.91
N GLU A 326 1.89 57.62 -7.56
CA GLU A 326 3.17 57.29 -6.94
C GLU A 326 4.34 57.45 -7.91
N VAL A 327 4.21 56.99 -9.16
CA VAL A 327 5.24 57.17 -10.19
C VAL A 327 5.44 58.65 -10.54
N PHE A 328 4.36 59.44 -10.66
CA PHE A 328 4.47 60.89 -10.85
C PHE A 328 5.08 61.60 -9.63
N ALA A 329 4.83 61.11 -8.41
CA ALA A 329 5.45 61.68 -7.22
C ALA A 329 6.96 61.38 -7.18
N GLU A 330 7.38 60.17 -7.54
CA GLU A 330 8.80 59.78 -7.62
C GLU A 330 9.55 60.53 -8.74
N GLU A 331 8.94 60.73 -9.92
CA GLU A 331 9.56 61.50 -11.01
C GLU A 331 9.68 63.00 -10.68
N VAL A 332 8.69 63.59 -10.00
CA VAL A 332 8.78 64.99 -9.54
C VAL A 332 9.83 65.14 -8.43
N GLN A 333 9.98 64.13 -7.57
CA GLN A 333 10.97 64.14 -6.50
C GLN A 333 12.40 63.96 -7.04
N ALA A 334 12.59 63.08 -8.03
CA ALA A 334 13.87 62.91 -8.74
C ALA A 334 14.25 64.17 -9.55
N ALA A 335 13.29 64.83 -10.20
CA ALA A 335 13.54 66.07 -10.94
C ALA A 335 13.86 67.27 -10.02
N SER A 336 13.42 67.24 -8.75
CA SER A 336 13.77 68.27 -7.75
C SER A 336 15.12 68.05 -7.04
N GLU A 337 15.74 66.88 -7.23
CA GLU A 337 17.07 66.55 -6.68
C GLU A 337 18.20 66.75 -7.71
N GLU A 338 17.88 67.06 -8.97
CA GLU A 338 18.85 67.36 -10.05
C GLU A 338 18.89 68.84 -10.51
N GLU A 339 18.23 69.76 -9.78
CA GLU A 339 18.44 71.24 -9.88
C GLU A 339 19.15 71.80 -8.64
#